data_AF-A0A4V0I4B1-F1
#
_entry.id   AF-A0A4V0I4B1-F1
#
_cell.length_a   1.000
_cell.length_b   1.000
_cell.length_c   1.000
_cell.angle_alpha   90.00
_cell.angle_beta   90.00
_cell.angle_gamma   90.00
#
_symmetry.space_group_name_H-M   'P 1'
#
loop_
_entity.id
_entity.type
_entity.pdbx_description
1 polymer ?
#
loop_
_entity_poly.entity_id
_entity_poly.type
_entity_poly.pdbx_seq_one_letter_code
_entity_poly.pdbx_strand_id
1 'polypeptide(L)'
;MSKHKSNAPHRKRQSNPQAVPPGPAGSRSPQHSGPAAPVTQEPPAGLNEAHQAAVQRSAHGGEVLREGLFATFMATALNLDKFFDARAYRIYLANVLRDLGDPKDPIERMLIEQLCLAHFRVAQLHGAAGQANGLEGTKLLNTVTARMLGEMRRTALSLKAYRTTAVPTNRQKAELKLFKAAQ
;
A
#
# COMPACT_ATOMS: atom_id res chain seq x y z
N MET A 1 33.97 -38.31 -18.97
CA MET A 1 34.44 -36.92 -19.24
C MET A 1 33.47 -36.28 -20.22
N SER A 2 32.44 -35.59 -19.73
CA SER A 2 31.37 -35.01 -20.58
C SER A 2 31.50 -33.49 -20.58
N LYS A 3 31.77 -32.90 -21.76
CA LYS A 3 31.98 -31.46 -21.95
C LYS A 3 30.62 -30.77 -22.14
N HIS A 4 30.12 -30.08 -21.12
CA HIS A 4 28.98 -29.18 -21.28
C HIS A 4 29.45 -27.84 -21.86
N LYS A 5 29.09 -27.57 -23.12
CA LYS A 5 29.22 -26.27 -23.78
C LYS A 5 28.15 -25.32 -23.23
N SER A 6 28.61 -24.27 -22.56
CA SER A 6 27.79 -23.12 -22.12
C SER A 6 27.53 -22.20 -23.31
N ASN A 7 26.26 -21.95 -23.62
CA ASN A 7 25.84 -21.01 -24.65
C ASN A 7 25.10 -19.85 -23.95
N ALA A 8 25.75 -18.69 -23.86
CA ALA A 8 25.16 -17.49 -23.28
C ALA A 8 24.48 -16.65 -24.38
N PRO A 9 23.23 -16.18 -24.19
CA PRO A 9 22.58 -15.33 -25.18
C PRO A 9 23.04 -13.88 -25.09
N HIS A 10 23.45 -13.34 -26.23
CA HIS A 10 23.67 -11.91 -26.47
C HIS A 10 22.39 -11.09 -26.22
N ARG A 11 22.42 -10.25 -25.18
CA ARG A 11 21.37 -9.28 -24.88
C ARG A 11 21.63 -7.98 -25.66
N LYS A 12 20.92 -7.79 -26.78
CA LYS A 12 20.93 -6.53 -27.55
C LYS A 12 20.42 -5.38 -26.67
N ARG A 13 21.26 -4.38 -26.47
CA ARG A 13 20.92 -3.05 -25.91
C ARG A 13 20.02 -2.32 -26.91
N GLN A 14 18.74 -2.12 -26.57
CA GLN A 14 17.87 -1.16 -27.25
C GLN A 14 17.79 0.11 -26.40
N SER A 15 18.49 1.14 -26.86
CA SER A 15 18.33 2.52 -26.40
C SER A 15 17.19 3.18 -27.19
N ASN A 16 16.12 3.61 -26.51
CA ASN A 16 15.06 4.40 -27.13
C ASN A 16 14.94 5.75 -26.40
N PRO A 17 15.42 6.87 -26.97
CA PRO A 17 15.12 8.20 -26.47
C PRO A 17 13.84 8.72 -27.14
N GLN A 18 12.74 8.79 -26.39
CA GLN A 18 11.50 9.37 -26.89
C GLN A 18 11.50 10.88 -26.63
N ALA A 19 11.56 11.63 -27.73
CA ALA A 19 11.52 13.09 -27.77
C ALA A 19 10.14 13.63 -27.36
N VAL A 20 10.13 14.68 -26.55
CA VAL A 20 8.95 15.46 -26.16
C VAL A 20 8.67 16.50 -27.25
N PRO A 21 7.44 16.61 -27.80
CA PRO A 21 7.10 17.65 -28.76
C PRO A 21 6.81 19.00 -28.07
N PRO A 22 7.15 20.14 -28.71
CA PRO A 22 6.85 21.48 -28.20
C PRO A 22 5.37 21.83 -28.41
N GLY A 23 4.74 22.39 -27.38
CA GLY A 23 3.36 22.87 -27.42
C GLY A 23 3.21 24.17 -28.24
N PRO A 24 2.05 24.40 -28.89
CA PRO A 24 1.82 25.62 -29.64
C PRO A 24 1.40 26.77 -28.70
N ALA A 25 2.16 27.86 -28.79
CA ALA A 25 1.72 29.18 -28.36
C ALA A 25 0.68 29.71 -29.35
N GLY A 26 -0.50 30.11 -28.83
CA GLY A 26 -1.60 30.60 -29.65
C GLY A 26 -2.49 31.55 -28.88
N SER A 27 -2.03 32.79 -28.75
CA SER A 27 -2.78 33.94 -28.25
C SER A 27 -3.91 34.31 -29.22
N ARG A 28 -5.19 34.28 -28.79
CA ARG A 28 -6.27 35.12 -29.35
C ARG A 28 -7.39 35.36 -28.33
N SER A 29 -7.47 36.58 -27.83
CA SER A 29 -8.74 37.29 -27.56
C SER A 29 -8.96 38.25 -28.75
N PRO A 30 -10.18 38.70 -29.14
CA PRO A 30 -11.18 39.32 -28.25
C PRO A 30 -12.70 39.16 -28.63
N GLN A 31 -13.56 39.55 -27.67
CA GLN A 31 -14.87 40.22 -27.77
C GLN A 31 -15.89 39.84 -28.87
N HIS A 32 -17.12 39.45 -28.47
CA HIS A 32 -18.30 40.30 -28.71
C HIS A 32 -19.55 39.83 -27.94
N SER A 33 -20.26 40.82 -27.39
CA SER A 33 -21.46 40.71 -26.57
C SER A 33 -22.71 40.56 -27.43
N GLY A 34 -23.56 39.61 -27.07
CA GLY A 34 -24.98 39.58 -27.47
C GLY A 34 -25.79 38.97 -26.33
N PRO A 35 -26.92 39.56 -25.91
CA PRO A 35 -27.82 38.95 -24.94
C PRO A 35 -28.60 37.83 -25.64
N ALA A 36 -27.96 36.67 -25.78
CA ALA A 36 -28.63 35.46 -26.22
C ALA A 36 -29.57 34.99 -25.10
N ALA A 37 -30.84 34.81 -25.44
CA ALA A 37 -31.84 34.20 -24.59
C ALA A 37 -31.30 32.91 -23.95
N PRO A 38 -31.70 32.57 -22.70
CA PRO A 38 -31.23 31.36 -22.03
C PRO A 38 -31.75 30.15 -22.81
N VAL A 39 -30.89 29.58 -23.65
CA VAL A 39 -31.13 28.27 -24.24
C VAL A 39 -31.01 27.30 -23.07
N THR A 40 -32.15 26.78 -22.62
CA THR A 40 -32.23 25.63 -21.72
C THR A 40 -31.66 24.43 -22.48
N GLN A 41 -30.33 24.32 -22.53
CA GLN A 41 -29.66 23.11 -22.97
C GLN A 41 -29.92 22.05 -21.92
N GLU A 42 -30.83 21.12 -22.23
CA GLU A 42 -30.96 19.88 -21.49
C GLU A 42 -29.58 19.21 -21.43
N PRO A 43 -29.08 18.86 -20.23
CA PRO A 43 -27.79 18.22 -20.13
C PRO A 43 -27.81 16.92 -20.94
N PRO A 44 -26.80 16.66 -21.79
CA PRO A 44 -26.75 15.48 -22.63
C PRO A 44 -26.90 14.21 -21.78
N ALA A 45 -27.93 13.42 -22.11
CA ALA A 45 -28.45 12.33 -21.28
C ALA A 45 -27.48 11.18 -20.94
N GLY A 46 -26.23 11.18 -21.43
CA GLY A 46 -25.23 10.12 -21.18
C GLY A 46 -24.05 10.51 -20.28
N LEU A 47 -23.86 11.80 -19.96
CA LEU A 47 -22.70 12.25 -19.18
C LEU A 47 -22.76 11.81 -17.70
N ASN A 48 -23.97 11.62 -17.17
CA ASN A 48 -24.17 11.21 -15.78
C ASN A 48 -23.86 9.71 -15.57
N GLU A 49 -24.21 8.84 -16.50
CA GLU A 49 -23.97 7.39 -16.37
C GLU A 49 -22.48 7.05 -16.45
N ALA A 50 -21.76 7.64 -17.41
CA ALA A 50 -20.32 7.43 -17.55
C ALA A 50 -19.54 7.90 -16.31
N HIS A 51 -19.96 9.02 -15.71
CA HIS A 51 -19.38 9.53 -14.47
C HIS A 51 -19.65 8.60 -13.29
N GLN A 52 -20.90 8.15 -13.11
CA GLN A 52 -21.25 7.20 -12.05
C GLN A 52 -20.50 5.88 -12.18
N ALA A 53 -20.37 5.34 -13.40
CA ALA A 53 -19.60 4.13 -13.65
C ALA A 53 -18.11 4.31 -13.34
N ALA A 54 -17.55 5.49 -13.61
CA ALA A 54 -16.17 5.80 -13.26
C ALA A 54 -15.96 5.85 -11.73
N VAL A 55 -16.86 6.52 -11.01
CA VAL A 55 -16.84 6.59 -9.53
C VAL A 55 -16.94 5.20 -8.91
N GLN A 56 -17.84 4.35 -9.41
CA GLN A 56 -17.98 2.96 -8.93
C GLN A 56 -16.71 2.13 -9.16
N ARG A 57 -16.07 2.24 -10.33
CA ARG A 57 -14.80 1.55 -10.60
C ARG A 57 -13.69 2.02 -9.66
N SER A 58 -13.58 3.32 -9.41
CA SER A 58 -12.59 3.87 -8.49
C SER A 58 -12.83 3.42 -7.05
N ALA A 59 -14.09 3.41 -6.60
CA ALA A 59 -14.46 2.91 -5.27
C ALA A 59 -14.09 1.43 -5.12
N HIS A 60 -14.46 0.60 -6.09
CA HIS A 60 -14.12 -0.82 -6.09
C HIS A 60 -12.60 -1.05 -6.12
N GLY A 61 -11.85 -0.28 -6.91
CA GLY A 61 -10.40 -0.34 -6.93
C GLY A 61 -9.77 -0.02 -5.57
N GLY A 62 -10.33 0.95 -4.84
CA GLY A 62 -9.91 1.27 -3.46
C GLY A 62 -10.14 0.12 -2.49
N GLU A 63 -11.28 -0.57 -2.57
CA GLU A 63 -11.59 -1.74 -1.75
C GLU A 63 -10.63 -2.90 -2.03
N VAL A 64 -10.34 -3.17 -3.31
CA VAL A 64 -9.38 -4.21 -3.71
C VAL A 64 -7.97 -3.90 -3.18
N LEU A 65 -7.54 -2.65 -3.22
CA LEU A 65 -6.26 -2.25 -2.65
C LEU A 65 -6.24 -2.42 -1.13
N ARG A 66 -7.31 -2.01 -0.44
CA ARG A 66 -7.42 -2.13 1.02
C ARG A 66 -7.39 -3.59 1.49
N GLU A 67 -8.09 -4.47 0.81
CA GLU A 67 -8.28 -5.86 1.27
C GLU A 67 -7.31 -6.85 0.64
N GLY A 68 -6.84 -6.58 -0.57
CA GLY A 68 -6.03 -7.49 -1.36
C GLY A 68 -4.53 -7.27 -1.23
N LEU A 69 -4.09 -6.01 -1.16
CA LEU A 69 -2.68 -5.67 -1.37
C LEU A 69 -1.75 -6.29 -0.33
N PHE A 70 -2.14 -6.23 0.95
CA PHE A 70 -1.33 -6.79 2.03
C PHE A 70 -1.19 -8.31 1.94
N ALA A 71 -2.30 -9.02 1.69
CA ALA A 71 -2.26 -10.47 1.52
C ALA A 71 -1.37 -10.89 0.35
N THR A 72 -1.41 -10.15 -0.77
CA THR A 72 -0.50 -10.36 -1.90
C THR A 72 0.95 -10.14 -1.50
N PHE A 73 1.28 -9.06 -0.77
CA PHE A 73 2.64 -8.83 -0.31
C PHE A 73 3.14 -9.90 0.66
N MET A 74 2.29 -10.41 1.55
CA MET A 74 2.64 -11.53 2.42
C MET A 74 2.92 -12.82 1.64
N ALA A 75 2.11 -13.13 0.63
CA ALA A 75 2.33 -14.29 -0.24
C ALA A 75 3.70 -14.19 -0.95
N THR A 76 4.00 -13.03 -1.52
CA THR A 76 5.29 -12.78 -2.19
C THR A 76 6.47 -12.78 -1.21
N ALA A 77 6.26 -12.43 0.06
CA ALA A 77 7.32 -12.39 1.05
C ALA A 77 7.83 -13.79 1.40
N LEU A 78 7.00 -14.83 1.37
CA LEU A 78 7.45 -16.18 1.71
C LEU A 78 7.87 -17.02 0.49
N ASN A 79 7.50 -16.61 -0.73
CA ASN A 79 7.68 -17.41 -1.95
C ASN A 79 7.11 -18.84 -1.78
N LEU A 80 5.98 -18.92 -1.06
CA LEU A 80 5.21 -20.15 -0.80
C LEU A 80 3.89 -20.12 -1.59
N ASP A 81 3.86 -19.38 -2.69
CA ASP A 81 2.74 -19.28 -3.63
C ASP A 81 2.29 -20.65 -4.18
N LYS A 82 3.18 -21.64 -4.16
CA LYS A 82 2.87 -23.04 -4.50
C LYS A 82 2.06 -23.79 -3.43
N PHE A 83 2.09 -23.33 -2.19
CA PHE A 83 1.48 -24.00 -1.05
C PHE A 83 0.25 -23.25 -0.52
N PHE A 84 0.25 -21.92 -0.64
CA PHE A 84 -0.80 -21.06 -0.11
C PHE A 84 -1.21 -20.03 -1.15
N ASP A 85 -2.53 -19.89 -1.34
CA ASP A 85 -3.10 -18.85 -2.17
C ASP A 85 -3.22 -17.52 -1.40
N ALA A 86 -3.53 -16.43 -2.12
CA ALA A 86 -3.75 -15.12 -1.50
C ALA A 86 -4.91 -15.14 -0.47
N ARG A 87 -5.86 -16.07 -0.61
CA ARG A 87 -7.00 -16.21 0.30
C ARG A 87 -6.55 -16.71 1.68
N ALA A 88 -5.62 -17.65 1.75
CA ALA A 88 -5.05 -18.12 3.01
C ALA A 88 -4.41 -16.97 3.81
N TYR A 89 -3.67 -16.08 3.13
CA TYR A 89 -3.07 -14.90 3.77
C TYR A 89 -4.11 -13.89 4.28
N ARG A 90 -5.22 -13.70 3.55
CA ARG A 90 -6.35 -12.88 4.04
C ARG A 90 -6.97 -13.48 5.29
N ILE A 91 -7.18 -14.80 5.33
CA ILE A 91 -7.73 -15.49 6.50
C ILE A 91 -6.76 -15.37 7.68
N TYR A 92 -5.46 -15.55 7.47
CA TYR A 92 -4.45 -15.34 8.48
C TYR A 92 -4.53 -13.93 9.08
N LEU A 93 -4.51 -12.89 8.24
CA LEU A 93 -4.59 -11.51 8.71
C LEU A 93 -5.91 -11.22 9.44
N ALA A 94 -7.05 -11.71 8.93
CA ALA A 94 -8.34 -11.57 9.58
C ALA A 94 -8.38 -12.23 10.96
N ASN A 95 -7.74 -13.40 11.12
CA ASN A 95 -7.62 -14.07 12.41
C ASN A 95 -6.73 -13.26 13.37
N VAL A 96 -5.58 -12.76 12.91
CA VAL A 96 -4.71 -11.90 13.74
C VAL A 96 -5.46 -10.64 14.21
N LEU A 97 -6.19 -9.98 13.32
CA LEU A 97 -6.99 -8.81 13.67
C LEU A 97 -8.08 -9.17 14.70
N ARG A 98 -8.75 -10.31 14.54
CA ARG A 98 -9.74 -10.82 15.50
C ARG A 98 -9.12 -11.07 16.87
N ASP A 99 -7.97 -11.75 16.93
CA ASP A 99 -7.26 -12.08 18.17
C ASP A 99 -6.77 -10.81 18.90
N LEU A 100 -6.57 -9.72 18.15
CA LEU A 100 -6.22 -8.39 18.67
C LEU A 100 -7.44 -7.50 18.99
N GLY A 101 -8.65 -8.07 18.99
CA GLY A 101 -9.89 -7.38 19.38
C GLY A 101 -10.65 -6.70 18.23
N ASP A 102 -10.33 -7.03 16.98
CA ASP A 102 -10.90 -6.45 15.76
C ASP A 102 -10.87 -4.90 15.75
N PRO A 103 -9.66 -4.31 15.75
CA PRO A 103 -9.48 -2.87 15.88
C PRO A 103 -10.22 -2.13 14.77
N LYS A 104 -10.99 -1.10 15.13
CA LYS A 104 -11.82 -0.32 14.18
C LYS A 104 -11.08 0.89 13.63
N ASP A 105 -10.05 1.35 14.33
CA ASP A 105 -9.21 2.44 13.88
C ASP A 105 -8.34 1.97 12.69
N PRO A 106 -8.43 2.64 11.52
CA PRO A 106 -7.65 2.27 10.35
C PRO A 106 -6.13 2.37 10.58
N ILE A 107 -5.66 3.32 11.40
CA ILE A 107 -4.24 3.48 11.69
C ILE A 107 -3.73 2.30 12.53
N GLU A 108 -4.52 1.87 13.51
CA GLU A 108 -4.18 0.70 14.32
C GLU A 108 -4.11 -0.57 13.46
N ARG A 109 -5.09 -0.76 12.56
CA ARG A 109 -5.09 -1.85 11.59
C ARG A 109 -3.84 -1.84 10.70
N MET A 110 -3.49 -0.69 10.14
CA MET A 110 -2.29 -0.55 9.30
C MET A 110 -1.00 -0.91 10.05
N LEU A 111 -0.87 -0.51 11.32
CA LEU A 111 0.30 -0.85 12.14
C LEU A 111 0.39 -2.37 12.39
N ILE A 112 -0.75 -3.03 12.62
CA ILE A 112 -0.81 -4.50 12.79
C ILE A 112 -0.44 -5.20 11.48
N GLU A 113 -1.01 -4.76 10.35
CA GLU A 113 -0.70 -5.30 9.02
C GLU A 113 0.80 -5.19 8.69
N GLN A 114 1.42 -4.04 9.00
CA GLN A 114 2.86 -3.82 8.86
C GLN A 114 3.68 -4.77 9.74
N LEU A 115 3.27 -5.00 11.00
CA LEU A 115 3.93 -5.96 11.88
C LEU A 115 3.88 -7.38 11.31
N CYS A 116 2.73 -7.81 10.80
CA CYS A 116 2.60 -9.14 10.20
C CYS A 116 3.43 -9.28 8.92
N LEU A 117 3.47 -8.24 8.07
CA LEU A 117 4.33 -8.25 6.87
C LEU A 117 5.83 -8.30 7.26
N ALA A 118 6.23 -7.51 8.26
CA ALA A 118 7.60 -7.50 8.76
C ALA A 118 8.00 -8.87 9.31
N HIS A 119 7.10 -9.56 10.03
CA HIS A 119 7.32 -10.91 10.53
C HIS A 119 7.67 -11.90 9.40
N PHE A 120 6.89 -11.90 8.31
CA PHE A 120 7.20 -12.77 7.17
C PHE A 120 8.48 -12.40 6.44
N ARG A 121 8.78 -11.10 6.29
CA ARG A 121 10.05 -10.66 5.70
C ARG A 121 11.26 -11.07 6.53
N VAL A 122 11.17 -11.03 7.85
CA VAL A 122 12.20 -11.53 8.76
C VAL A 122 12.41 -13.04 8.55
N ALA A 123 11.33 -13.82 8.47
CA ALA A 123 11.41 -15.26 8.20
C ALA A 123 12.09 -15.55 6.85
N GLN A 124 11.72 -14.81 5.80
CA GLN A 124 12.36 -14.89 4.47
C GLN A 124 13.86 -14.60 4.54
N LEU A 125 14.27 -13.53 5.23
CA LEU A 125 15.67 -13.15 5.34
C LEU A 125 16.49 -14.19 6.12
N HIS A 126 15.92 -14.80 7.16
CA HIS A 126 16.55 -15.92 7.87
C HIS A 126 16.73 -17.14 6.95
N GLY A 127 15.69 -17.51 6.20
CA GLY A 127 15.78 -18.58 5.21
C GLY A 127 16.87 -18.31 4.16
N ALA A 128 16.88 -17.09 3.61
CA ALA A 128 17.89 -16.66 2.65
C ALA A 128 19.31 -16.68 3.23
N ALA A 129 19.50 -16.28 4.49
CA ALA A 129 20.80 -16.31 5.16
C ALA A 129 21.35 -17.73 5.28
N GLY A 130 20.47 -18.71 5.57
CA GLY A 130 20.82 -20.13 5.63
C GLY A 130 21.16 -20.77 4.28
N GLN A 131 20.67 -20.18 3.18
CA GLN A 131 20.94 -20.63 1.81
C GLN A 131 22.03 -19.80 1.09
N ALA A 132 22.62 -18.81 1.77
CA ALA A 132 23.59 -17.92 1.17
C ALA A 132 24.92 -18.64 0.92
N ASN A 133 25.49 -18.44 -0.27
CA ASN A 133 26.81 -18.97 -0.60
C ASN A 133 27.90 -18.04 -0.03
N GLY A 134 28.67 -18.58 0.91
CA GLY A 134 29.81 -17.89 1.50
C GLY A 134 29.47 -16.99 2.69
N LEU A 135 30.49 -16.77 3.53
CA LEU A 135 30.35 -16.11 4.83
C LEU A 135 29.83 -14.67 4.72
N GLU A 136 30.27 -13.93 3.71
CA GLU A 136 29.88 -12.53 3.52
C GLU A 136 28.37 -12.39 3.22
N GLY A 137 27.81 -13.28 2.40
CA GLY A 137 26.38 -13.28 2.10
C GLY A 137 25.53 -13.54 3.35
N THR A 138 25.92 -14.56 4.13
CA THR A 138 25.26 -14.89 5.41
C THR A 138 25.37 -13.73 6.40
N LYS A 139 26.55 -13.11 6.54
CA LYS A 139 26.76 -11.97 7.44
C LYS A 139 25.91 -10.77 7.04
N LEU A 140 25.84 -10.44 5.75
CA LEU A 140 25.02 -9.34 5.24
C LEU A 140 23.53 -9.57 5.53
N LEU A 141 23.01 -10.75 5.20
CA LEU A 141 21.60 -11.07 5.41
C LEU A 141 21.24 -11.08 6.90
N ASN A 142 22.06 -11.69 7.76
CA ASN A 142 21.86 -11.63 9.20
C ASN A 142 21.88 -10.20 9.75
N THR A 143 22.73 -9.32 9.21
CA THR A 143 22.76 -7.90 9.58
C THR A 143 21.45 -7.20 9.22
N VAL A 144 20.93 -7.43 8.01
CA VAL A 144 19.65 -6.87 7.56
C VAL A 144 18.50 -7.40 8.42
N THR A 145 18.49 -8.70 8.72
CA THR A 145 17.50 -9.33 9.59
C THR A 145 17.48 -8.70 10.98
N ALA A 146 18.66 -8.49 11.59
CA ALA A 146 18.77 -7.86 12.91
C ALA A 146 18.21 -6.42 12.92
N ARG A 147 18.47 -5.65 11.86
CA ARG A 147 17.90 -4.30 11.69
C ARG A 147 16.38 -4.34 11.56
N MET A 148 15.86 -5.24 10.72
CA MET A 148 14.42 -5.41 10.52
C MET A 148 13.69 -5.81 11.81
N LEU A 149 14.29 -6.72 12.60
CA LEU A 149 13.79 -7.07 13.94
C LEU A 149 13.79 -5.88 14.90
N GLY A 150 14.74 -4.95 14.76
CA GLY A 150 14.75 -3.68 15.49
C GLY A 150 13.58 -2.78 15.12
N GLU A 151 13.30 -2.61 13.82
CA GLU A 151 12.14 -1.83 13.33
C GLU A 151 10.80 -2.47 13.74
N MET A 152 10.69 -3.79 13.69
CA MET A 152 9.49 -4.51 14.13
C MET A 152 9.20 -4.26 15.61
N ARG A 153 10.25 -4.29 16.47
CA ARG A 153 10.11 -3.96 17.89
C ARG A 153 9.67 -2.52 18.13
N ARG A 154 10.25 -1.55 17.40
CA ARG A 154 9.82 -0.14 17.45
C ARG A 154 8.36 0.02 17.04
N THR A 155 7.93 -0.62 15.95
CA THR A 155 6.54 -0.58 15.48
C THR A 155 5.58 -1.17 16.52
N ALA A 156 5.96 -2.27 17.19
CA ALA A 156 5.15 -2.85 18.26
C ALA A 156 5.03 -1.91 19.47
N LEU A 157 6.11 -1.21 19.84
CA LEU A 157 6.07 -0.18 20.88
C LEU A 157 5.20 1.01 20.48
N SER A 158 5.29 1.46 19.23
CA SER A 158 4.43 2.52 18.68
C SER A 158 2.96 2.12 18.72
N LEU A 159 2.61 0.87 18.36
CA LEU A 159 1.25 0.35 18.47
C LEU A 159 0.75 0.34 19.92
N LYS A 160 1.60 -0.09 20.88
CA LYS A 160 1.27 -0.03 22.31
C LYS A 160 1.01 1.41 22.76
N ALA A 161 1.90 2.34 22.39
CA ALA A 161 1.75 3.75 22.70
C ALA A 161 0.46 4.32 22.11
N TYR A 162 0.19 4.02 20.83
CA TYR A 162 -1.03 4.40 20.12
C TYR A 162 -2.28 3.97 20.89
N ARG A 163 -2.36 2.70 21.30
CA ARG A 163 -3.50 2.18 22.08
C ARG A 163 -3.67 2.89 23.41
N THR A 164 -2.57 3.28 24.07
CA THR A 164 -2.65 4.01 25.35
C THR A 164 -3.05 5.47 25.22
N THR A 165 -2.75 6.11 24.08
CA THR A 165 -3.02 7.54 23.86
C THR A 165 -4.29 7.81 23.05
N ALA A 166 -4.70 6.88 22.18
CA ALA A 166 -5.83 7.04 21.27
C ALA A 166 -7.19 6.90 21.96
N VAL A 167 -7.25 6.27 23.14
CA VAL A 167 -8.45 6.31 23.98
C VAL A 167 -8.45 7.67 24.71
N PRO A 168 -9.42 8.58 24.45
CA PRO A 168 -9.51 9.80 25.21
C PRO A 168 -9.76 9.41 26.65
N THR A 169 -8.79 9.65 27.51
CA THR A 169 -8.94 9.35 28.94
C THR A 169 -10.14 10.13 29.48
N ASN A 170 -10.83 9.60 30.49
CA ASN A 170 -11.96 10.31 31.12
C ASN A 170 -11.59 11.75 31.54
N ARG A 171 -10.31 11.99 31.79
CA ARG A 171 -9.72 13.32 32.01
C ARG A 171 -9.85 14.25 30.80
N GLN A 172 -9.48 13.81 29.60
CA GLN A 172 -9.63 14.61 28.37
C GLN A 172 -11.12 14.85 28.04
N LYS A 173 -12.00 13.89 28.34
CA LYS A 173 -13.45 14.10 28.21
C LYS A 173 -13.99 15.11 29.23
N ALA A 174 -13.44 15.14 30.45
CA ALA A 174 -13.81 16.11 31.47
C ALA A 174 -13.34 17.54 31.11
N GLU A 175 -12.12 17.69 30.59
CA GLU A 175 -11.59 18.97 30.10
C GLU A 175 -12.40 19.49 28.90
N LEU A 176 -12.78 18.62 27.95
CA LEU A 176 -13.66 18.98 26.84
C LEU A 176 -15.07 19.41 27.30
N LYS A 177 -15.60 18.80 28.37
CA LYS A 177 -16.88 19.21 28.98
C LYS A 177 -16.76 20.58 29.67
N LEU A 178 -15.67 20.81 30.39
CA LEU A 178 -15.36 22.10 31.03
C LEU A 178 -15.24 23.23 30.00
N PHE A 179 -14.54 22.98 28.90
CA PHE A 179 -14.38 23.97 27.83
C PHE A 179 -15.71 24.28 27.12
N LYS A 180 -16.55 23.27 26.91
CA LYS A 180 -17.91 23.46 26.34
C LYS A 180 -18.89 24.15 27.29
N ALA A 181 -18.70 24.05 28.61
CA ALA A 181 -19.55 24.71 29.60
C ALA A 181 -19.18 26.20 29.81
N ALA A 182 -18.03 26.64 29.31
CA ALA A 182 -17.53 28.00 29.43
C ALA A 182 -17.81 28.89 28.20
N GLN A 183 -18.47 28.35 27.17
CA GLN A 183 -18.96 29.07 25.98
C GLN A 183 -20.48 29.21 26.06
#